data_AF-A0A7G6RL12-F1
#
_entry.id   AF-A0A7G6RL12-F1
#
_cell.length_a   1.000
_cell.length_b   1.000
_cell.length_c   1.000
_cell.angle_alpha   90.00
_cell.angle_beta   90.00
_cell.angle_gamma   90.00
#
_symmetry.space_group_name_H-M   'P 1'
#
loop_
_entity.id
_entity.type
_entity.pdbx_description
1 polymer ?
#
loop_
_entity_poly.entity_id
_entity_poly.type
_entity_poly.pdbx_seq_one_letter_code
_entity_poly.pdbx_strand_id
1 'polypeptide(L)'
;MARSMHPALGAGLAIWPFLITGIPDVPMAACIVVGDSIATYLNDTNTSTTGGFLSRAFANVGGFVYPMHKQTIDGNRMGNQQAANAPKQRLLWPYVTDILVQLGTNDIA
;
A
#
# COMPACT_ATOMS: atom_id res chain seq x y z
N MET A 1 39.55 -26.05 -17.34
CA MET A 1 38.36 -26.09 -16.46
C MET A 1 37.67 -24.74 -16.53
N ALA A 2 36.66 -24.61 -17.39
CA ALA A 2 35.88 -23.39 -17.54
C ALA A 2 34.65 -23.49 -16.63
N ARG A 3 34.61 -22.66 -15.58
CA ARG A 3 33.44 -22.56 -14.68
C ARG A 3 32.38 -21.71 -15.38
N SER A 4 31.36 -22.37 -15.91
CA SER A 4 30.12 -21.73 -16.37
C SER A 4 29.54 -20.89 -15.22
N MET A 5 29.55 -19.57 -15.38
CA MET A 5 28.81 -18.65 -14.52
C MET A 5 27.36 -18.63 -15.00
N HIS A 6 26.53 -19.36 -14.27
CA HIS A 6 25.07 -19.25 -14.35
C HIS A 6 24.68 -17.80 -14.02
N PRO A 7 23.97 -17.07 -14.89
CA PRO A 7 23.48 -15.75 -14.54
C PRO A 7 22.46 -15.92 -13.41
N ALA A 8 22.78 -15.41 -12.22
CA ALA A 8 21.79 -15.24 -11.19
C ALA A 8 20.74 -14.26 -11.73
N LEU A 9 19.57 -14.78 -12.11
CA LEU A 9 18.36 -13.98 -12.31
C LEU A 9 17.91 -13.46 -10.94
N GLY A 10 18.70 -12.56 -10.36
CA GLY A 10 18.41 -11.90 -9.10
C GLY A 10 17.53 -10.69 -9.39
N ALA A 11 16.21 -10.93 -9.36
CA ALA A 11 15.14 -9.94 -9.34
C ALA A 11 15.42 -8.65 -10.14
N GLY A 12 15.00 -8.63 -11.41
CA GLY A 12 14.85 -7.36 -12.13
C GLY A 12 14.06 -6.35 -11.29
N LEU A 13 14.23 -5.05 -11.56
CA LEU A 13 13.51 -3.98 -10.86
C LEU A 13 12.05 -4.39 -10.63
N ALA A 14 11.70 -4.63 -9.38
CA ALA A 14 10.35 -5.02 -9.01
C ALA A 14 9.45 -3.81 -9.26
N ILE A 15 8.88 -3.75 -10.46
CA ILE A 15 7.80 -2.84 -10.78
C ILE A 15 6.62 -3.37 -9.98
N TRP A 16 6.17 -2.62 -8.97
CA TRP A 16 4.95 -2.95 -8.23
C TRP A 16 3.86 -3.26 -9.26
N PRO A 17 3.06 -4.34 -9.10
CA PRO A 17 2.18 -4.87 -10.15
C PRO A 17 1.09 -3.92 -10.66
N PHE A 18 1.06 -2.68 -10.16
CA PHE A 18 0.08 -1.64 -10.44
C PHE A 18 0.72 -0.27 -10.70
N LEU A 19 2.00 -0.24 -11.12
CA LEU A 19 2.65 1.02 -11.53
C LEU A 19 1.92 1.62 -12.73
N ILE A 20 1.27 2.76 -12.52
CA ILE A 20 0.70 3.56 -13.60
C ILE A 20 1.85 4.35 -14.24
N THR A 21 2.35 3.91 -15.40
CA THR A 21 3.49 4.53 -16.10
C THR A 21 3.11 5.73 -16.98
N GLY A 22 2.02 6.43 -16.66
CA GLY A 22 1.50 7.57 -17.43
C GLY A 22 0.26 8.20 -16.79
N ILE A 23 -0.29 9.25 -17.42
CA ILE A 23 -1.64 9.73 -17.08
C ILE A 23 -2.63 8.76 -17.74
N PRO A 24 -3.54 8.13 -17.01
CA PRO A 24 -4.49 7.22 -17.62
C PRO A 24 -5.43 7.99 -18.56
N ASP A 25 -5.70 7.41 -19.73
CA ASP A 25 -6.67 7.87 -20.74
C ASP A 25 -8.04 8.15 -20.09
N VAL A 26 -8.45 7.25 -19.20
CA VAL A 26 -9.73 7.31 -18.49
C VAL A 26 -9.47 7.61 -17.00
N PRO A 27 -10.26 8.47 -16.34
CA PRO A 27 -10.15 8.70 -14.91
C PRO A 27 -10.27 7.38 -14.14
N MET A 28 -9.23 7.03 -13.38
CA MET A 28 -9.23 5.86 -12.51
C MET A 28 -9.37 6.32 -11.06
N ALA A 29 -10.26 5.66 -10.32
CA ALA A 29 -10.32 5.82 -8.87
C ALA A 29 -9.05 5.25 -8.23
N ALA A 30 -8.55 5.92 -7.21
CA ALA A 30 -7.35 5.52 -6.48
C ALA A 30 -7.50 5.85 -5.00
N CYS A 31 -6.92 5.02 -4.13
CA CYS A 31 -7.13 5.12 -2.68
C CYS A 31 -5.81 5.28 -1.93
N ILE A 32 -5.80 6.17 -0.94
CA ILE A 32 -4.80 6.14 0.13
C ILE A 32 -5.39 5.41 1.33
N VAL A 33 -4.65 4.43 1.83
CA VAL A 33 -4.95 3.76 3.10
C VAL A 33 -4.07 4.39 4.16
N VAL A 34 -4.69 5.08 5.13
CA VAL A 34 -4.04 5.52 6.36
C VAL A 34 -4.42 4.53 7.45
N GLY A 35 -3.44 3.91 8.10
CA GLY A 35 -3.79 3.02 9.19
C GLY A 35 -2.68 2.62 10.14
N ASP A 36 -3.01 1.70 11.03
CA ASP A 36 -2.10 1.15 12.02
C ASP A 36 -1.58 -0.25 11.65
N SER A 37 -1.12 -1.02 12.63
CA SER A 37 -0.64 -2.39 12.46
C SER A 37 -1.64 -3.34 11.80
N ILE A 38 -2.95 -3.08 11.93
CA ILE A 38 -3.97 -3.87 11.24
C ILE A 38 -3.86 -3.63 9.73
N ALA A 39 -3.85 -2.38 9.26
CA ALA A 39 -3.67 -2.07 7.84
C ALA A 39 -2.24 -2.40 7.32
N THR A 40 -1.23 -2.43 8.21
CA THR A 40 0.11 -3.01 7.94
C THR A 40 0.10 -4.54 7.92
N TYR A 41 -1.06 -5.21 7.98
CA TYR A 41 -1.19 -6.66 7.90
C TYR A 41 -0.38 -7.44 8.96
N LEU A 42 -0.12 -6.82 10.11
CA LEU A 42 0.56 -7.47 11.24
C LEU A 42 -0.31 -8.63 11.73
N ASN A 43 0.22 -9.85 11.66
CA ASN A 43 -0.46 -11.12 11.95
C ASN A 43 -1.47 -11.61 10.89
N ASP A 44 -1.40 -11.11 9.65
CA ASP A 44 -2.09 -11.76 8.53
C ASP A 44 -1.46 -13.15 8.29
N THR A 45 -2.15 -14.19 8.75
CA THR A 45 -1.67 -15.59 8.69
C THR A 45 -1.76 -16.19 7.29
N ASN A 46 -2.40 -15.49 6.35
CA ASN A 46 -2.46 -15.91 4.96
C ASN A 46 -1.10 -15.59 4.30
N THR A 47 -0.27 -16.62 4.15
CA THR A 47 1.17 -16.60 3.78
C THR A 47 1.48 -16.08 2.36
N SER A 48 0.56 -15.37 1.73
CA SER A 48 0.83 -14.70 0.46
C SER A 48 1.84 -13.59 0.70
N THR A 49 3.04 -13.74 0.14
CA THR A 49 4.16 -12.77 0.10
C THR A 49 3.81 -11.43 -0.57
N THR A 50 2.54 -11.12 -0.74
CA THR A 50 1.98 -10.08 -1.60
C THR A 50 1.24 -9.04 -0.75
N GLY A 51 1.97 -8.31 0.10
CA GLY A 51 1.51 -7.03 0.66
C GLY A 51 0.26 -7.04 1.56
N GLY A 52 -0.20 -8.18 2.10
CA GLY A 52 -1.28 -8.26 3.09
C GLY A 52 -2.72 -8.20 2.54
N PHE A 53 -3.70 -8.45 3.40
CA PHE A 53 -5.13 -8.58 3.04
C PHE A 53 -5.71 -7.39 2.26
N LEU A 54 -5.31 -6.16 2.57
CA LEU A 54 -5.75 -4.98 1.81
C LEU A 54 -5.24 -5.03 0.36
N SER A 55 -3.99 -5.42 0.13
CA SER A 55 -3.46 -5.56 -1.23
C SER A 55 -4.21 -6.62 -2.03
N ARG A 56 -4.64 -7.69 -1.37
CA ARG A 56 -5.48 -8.72 -2.01
C ARG A 56 -6.88 -8.21 -2.33
N ALA A 57 -7.48 -7.44 -1.43
CA ALA A 57 -8.80 -6.83 -1.66
C ALA A 57 -8.76 -5.81 -2.81
N PHE A 58 -7.77 -4.92 -2.83
CA PHE A 58 -7.64 -3.89 -3.87
C PHE A 58 -7.21 -4.45 -5.23
N ALA A 59 -6.61 -5.65 -5.27
CA ALA A 59 -6.32 -6.33 -6.53
C ALA A 59 -7.60 -6.81 -7.26
N ASN A 60 -8.73 -6.93 -6.57
CA ASN A 60 -10.01 -7.30 -7.17
C ASN A 60 -11.19 -6.67 -6.41
N VAL A 61 -11.53 -5.45 -6.80
CA VAL A 61 -12.73 -4.74 -6.36
C VAL A 61 -13.75 -4.83 -7.47
N GLY A 62 -14.69 -5.78 -7.35
CA GLY A 62 -15.77 -5.95 -8.33
C GLY A 62 -15.29 -6.30 -9.74
N GLY A 63 -14.17 -7.04 -9.87
CA GLY A 63 -13.58 -7.42 -11.16
C GLY A 63 -12.54 -6.44 -11.70
N PHE A 64 -12.28 -5.33 -11.00
CA PHE A 64 -11.28 -4.33 -11.38
C PHE A 64 -10.14 -4.26 -10.38
N VAL A 65 -8.95 -3.95 -10.88
CA VAL A 65 -7.82 -3.57 -10.03
C VAL A 65 -8.02 -2.13 -9.61
N TYR A 66 -8.00 -1.89 -8.30
CA TYR A 66 -8.18 -0.57 -7.72
C TYR A 66 -6.82 -0.09 -7.17
N PRO A 67 -6.16 0.90 -7.82
CA PRO A 67 -4.86 1.42 -7.39
C PRO A 67 -4.89 1.94 -5.96
N MET A 68 -3.86 1.59 -5.16
CA MET A 68 -3.79 2.03 -3.78
C MET A 68 -2.37 2.32 -3.29
N HIS A 69 -2.27 3.24 -2.35
CA HIS A 69 -1.04 3.58 -1.63
C HIS A 69 -1.24 3.45 -0.12
N LYS A 70 -0.42 2.63 0.53
CA LYS A 70 -0.47 2.43 1.98
C LYS A 70 0.44 3.41 2.71
N GLN A 71 -0.14 4.16 3.64
CA GLN A 71 0.50 5.02 4.62
C GLN A 71 0.21 4.48 6.02
N THR A 72 0.68 3.25 6.28
CA THR A 72 0.42 2.53 7.52
C THR A 72 1.66 2.49 8.39
N ILE A 73 1.47 2.60 9.71
CA ILE A 73 2.56 2.57 10.71
C ILE A 73 2.10 1.69 11.87
N ASP A 74 2.91 0.78 12.36
CA ASP A 74 2.52 -0.04 13.50
C ASP A 74 2.44 0.81 14.77
N GLY A 75 1.38 0.62 15.57
CA GLY A 75 1.12 1.46 16.75
C GLY A 75 0.60 2.87 16.44
N ASN A 76 0.21 3.16 15.19
CA ASN A 76 -0.32 4.47 14.79
C ASN A 76 -1.61 4.82 15.54
N ARG A 77 -1.78 6.12 15.84
CA ARG A 77 -2.91 6.68 16.58
C ARG A 77 -3.53 7.85 15.81
N MET A 78 -4.78 8.19 16.11
CA MET A 78 -5.47 9.33 15.50
C MET A 78 -4.71 10.65 15.70
N GLY A 79 -4.08 10.83 16.87
CA GLY A 79 -3.26 12.00 17.18
C GLY A 79 -2.03 12.16 16.26
N ASN A 80 -1.48 11.07 15.72
CA ASN A 80 -0.34 11.11 14.81
C ASN A 80 -0.73 11.58 13.40
N GLN A 81 -2.01 11.44 13.03
CA GLN A 81 -2.53 11.77 11.70
C GLN A 81 -3.15 13.18 11.62
N GLN A 82 -2.95 13.99 12.65
CA GLN A 82 -3.38 15.38 12.66
C GLN A 82 -2.63 16.22 11.61
N ALA A 83 -3.26 17.31 11.17
CA ALA A 83 -2.72 18.22 10.17
C ALA A 83 -1.30 18.72 10.48
N ALA A 84 -1.00 18.94 11.76
CA ALA A 84 0.32 19.40 12.21
C ALA A 84 1.39 18.30 12.21
N ASN A 85 0.99 17.03 12.32
CA ASN A 85 1.89 15.92 12.66
C ASN A 85 2.21 15.03 11.46
N ALA A 86 1.36 15.03 10.43
CA ALA A 86 1.52 14.20 9.22
C ALA A 86 1.54 15.00 7.89
N PRO A 87 2.27 16.13 7.77
CA PRO A 87 2.22 16.97 6.57
C PRO A 87 2.70 16.23 5.31
N LYS A 88 3.70 15.33 5.44
CA LYS A 88 4.23 14.56 4.31
C LYS A 88 3.25 13.50 3.78
N GLN A 89 2.47 12.87 4.65
CA GLN A 89 1.47 11.88 4.24
C GLN A 89 0.34 12.53 3.43
N ARG A 90 -0.02 13.76 3.79
CA ARG A 90 -1.09 14.54 3.13
C ARG A 90 -0.71 15.08 1.75
N LEU A 91 0.57 15.12 1.39
CA LEU A 91 1.02 15.57 0.06
C LEU A 91 0.45 14.72 -1.08
N LEU A 92 0.13 13.45 -0.81
CA LEU A 92 -0.42 12.53 -1.80
C LEU A 92 -1.95 12.58 -1.89
N TRP A 93 -2.64 13.19 -0.92
CA TRP A 93 -4.10 13.21 -0.83
C TRP A 93 -4.80 13.92 -2.00
N PRO A 94 -4.24 14.99 -2.59
CA PRO A 94 -4.83 15.60 -3.79
C PRO A 94 -4.80 14.71 -5.04
N TYR A 95 -4.03 13.62 -5.03
CA TYR A 95 -3.86 12.73 -6.19
C TYR A 95 -4.66 11.43 -6.10
N VAL A 96 -5.55 11.32 -5.11
CA VAL A 96 -6.43 10.16 -4.93
C VAL A 96 -7.89 10.58 -4.87
N THR A 97 -8.78 9.66 -5.25
CA THR A 97 -10.22 9.88 -5.17
C THR A 97 -10.75 9.55 -3.78
N ASP A 98 -10.12 8.58 -3.11
CA ASP A 98 -10.63 8.01 -1.87
C ASP A 98 -9.54 7.93 -0.79
N ILE A 99 -9.93 8.15 0.46
CA ILE A 99 -9.08 7.95 1.63
C ILE A 99 -9.78 6.97 2.57
N LEU A 100 -9.13 5.82 2.80
CA LEU A 100 -9.56 4.84 3.78
C LEU A 100 -8.75 5.06 5.05
N VAL A 101 -9.43 5.36 6.17
CA VAL A 101 -8.80 5.56 7.47
C VAL A 101 -9.15 4.40 8.39
N GLN A 102 -8.14 3.63 8.79
CA GLN A 102 -8.25 2.55 9.76
C GLN A 102 -7.36 2.89 10.95
N LEU A 103 -7.92 3.54 11.97
CA LEU A 103 -7.23 3.96 13.19
C LEU A 103 -8.20 3.92 14.36
N GLY A 104 -7.68 4.04 15.58
CA GLY A 104 -8.48 4.10 16.81
C GLY A 104 -8.23 2.95 17.77
N THR A 105 -7.69 1.81 17.31
CA THR A 105 -7.39 0.68 18.19
C THR A 105 -6.29 1.03 19.20
N ASN A 106 -5.21 1.69 18.75
CA ASN A 106 -4.12 2.13 19.63
C ASN A 106 -4.44 3.39 20.45
N ASP A 107 -5.58 4.05 20.20
CA ASP A 107 -6.02 5.23 20.94
C ASP A 107 -6.81 4.84 22.21
N ILE A 108 -7.40 3.64 22.25
CA ILE A 108 -8.21 3.13 23.36
C ILE A 108 -7.41 2.15 24.23
N ALA A 109 -6.39 1.51 23.66
CA ALA A 109 -5.49 0.57 24.34
C ALA A 109 -4.42 1.25 25.21
#